data_AF-A0A1G6EB55-F1
#
_entry.id   AF-A0A1G6EB55-F1
#
_cell.length_a   1.000
_cell.length_b   1.000
_cell.length_c   1.000
_cell.angle_alpha   90.00
_cell.angle_beta   90.00
_cell.angle_gamma   90.00
#
_symmetry.space_group_name_H-M   'P 1'
#
loop_
_entity.id
_entity.type
_entity.pdbx_description
1 polymer ?
#
loop_
_entity_poly.entity_id
_entity_poly.type
_entity_poly.pdbx_seq_one_letter_code
_entity_poly.pdbx_strand_id
1 'polypeptide(L)'
;MPDFPIVDSHVHLYDPGALDFPWMANAPKLNRPHLPDDFRRLTAGVDVEALVFVEVDAAPDQHLREAEWVANVARSEPDLIRGMVAAIPLEKGEGARADLAAYAEVGIARGVRRLIERHLDEPGWALQDDFVAGVQMLPEFGFSFDICVLHPQLADAIELVRRCPKVSFVIDHVAKPGIRDGLVEPWKSEMREIASFPNVACKISGVVTEAHHDRWTEAEVIPYIEHTIDCFGFDRVMFGGDWPVSELASTYKRWVDVVDTVVAGASEAERRKLYRDNAIAFYRL
;
A
#
# COMPACT_ATOMS: atom_id res chain seq x y z
N MET A 1 -2.01 -11.73 18.54
CA MET A 1 -1.93 -10.25 18.53
C MET A 1 -0.55 -9.80 18.98
N PRO A 2 0.06 -8.80 18.33
CA PRO A 2 1.25 -8.12 18.84
C PRO A 2 0.99 -7.53 20.23
N ASP A 3 1.98 -7.68 21.12
CA ASP A 3 1.98 -7.16 22.50
C ASP A 3 2.77 -5.84 22.62
N PHE A 4 3.03 -5.20 21.48
CA PHE A 4 3.69 -3.92 21.34
C PHE A 4 2.95 -3.07 20.28
N PRO A 5 3.14 -1.74 20.29
CA PRO A 5 2.48 -0.87 19.31
C PRO A 5 2.93 -1.15 17.88
N ILE A 6 1.98 -1.14 16.93
CA ILE A 6 2.23 -1.39 15.51
C ILE A 6 2.10 -0.12 14.67
N VAL A 7 2.73 -0.13 13.50
CA VAL A 7 2.56 0.89 12.46
C VAL A 7 1.78 0.27 11.31
N ASP A 8 0.61 0.84 11.00
CA ASP A 8 -0.16 0.44 9.84
C ASP A 8 0.37 1.18 8.59
N SER A 9 1.10 0.48 7.72
CA SER A 9 1.70 1.09 6.52
C SER A 9 0.72 1.33 5.36
N HIS A 10 -0.57 0.98 5.51
CA HIS A 10 -1.54 1.12 4.42
C HIS A 10 -2.96 1.39 4.95
N VAL A 11 -3.32 2.68 5.06
CA VAL A 11 -4.65 3.12 5.47
C VAL A 11 -5.18 4.18 4.51
N HIS A 12 -6.47 4.10 4.19
CA HIS A 12 -7.20 5.12 3.44
C HIS A 12 -8.12 5.90 4.38
N LEU A 13 -7.94 7.22 4.43
CA LEU A 13 -8.84 8.14 5.13
C LEU A 13 -9.47 9.08 4.10
N TYR A 14 -10.78 9.27 4.10
CA TYR A 14 -11.42 10.13 3.11
C TYR A 14 -12.80 10.60 3.54
N ASP A 15 -13.24 11.67 2.91
CA ASP A 15 -14.59 12.21 3.06
C ASP A 15 -15.16 12.53 1.66
N PRO A 16 -16.14 11.76 1.15
CA PRO A 16 -16.80 12.04 -0.13
C PRO A 16 -17.56 13.38 -0.15
N GLY A 17 -17.73 14.05 1.00
CA GLY A 17 -18.23 15.43 1.08
C GLY A 17 -17.14 16.50 0.87
N ALA A 18 -15.86 16.14 0.95
CA ALA A 18 -14.72 17.05 0.79
C ALA A 18 -14.02 16.93 -0.57
N LEU A 19 -13.99 15.72 -1.13
CA LEU A 19 -13.33 15.36 -2.40
C LEU A 19 -14.22 14.42 -3.20
N ASP A 20 -14.02 14.42 -4.52
CA ASP A 20 -14.75 13.57 -5.44
C ASP A 20 -14.00 12.26 -5.67
N PHE A 21 -14.69 11.13 -5.51
CA PHE A 21 -14.14 9.79 -5.73
C PHE A 21 -15.02 9.01 -6.73
N PRO A 22 -14.78 9.13 -8.05
CA PRO A 22 -15.66 8.57 -9.06
C PRO A 22 -15.90 7.05 -8.92
N TRP A 23 -14.91 6.30 -8.44
CA TRP A 23 -14.98 4.85 -8.28
C TRP A 23 -15.99 4.40 -7.20
N MET A 24 -16.33 5.26 -6.23
CA MET A 24 -17.22 4.90 -5.12
C MET A 24 -18.66 4.61 -5.54
N ALA A 25 -19.09 5.06 -6.74
CA ALA A 25 -20.38 4.68 -7.31
C ALA A 25 -20.53 3.16 -7.45
N ASN A 26 -19.42 2.43 -7.64
CA ASN A 26 -19.37 0.98 -7.76
C ASN A 26 -19.05 0.27 -6.43
N ALA A 27 -18.85 1.02 -5.34
CA ALA A 27 -18.47 0.50 -4.03
C ALA A 27 -19.34 1.11 -2.90
N PRO A 28 -20.66 0.86 -2.89
CA PRO A 28 -21.59 1.55 -1.98
C PRO A 28 -21.30 1.34 -0.49
N LYS A 29 -20.65 0.24 -0.09
CA LYS A 29 -20.24 0.00 1.30
C LYS A 29 -19.13 0.95 1.78
N LEU A 30 -18.34 1.47 0.85
CA LEU A 30 -17.21 2.38 1.04
C LEU A 30 -17.58 3.84 0.76
N ASN A 31 -18.74 4.10 0.13
CA ASN A 31 -19.18 5.44 -0.22
C ASN A 31 -19.76 6.21 0.98
N ARG A 32 -18.90 6.53 1.94
CA ARG A 32 -19.18 7.33 3.15
C ARG A 32 -17.87 7.87 3.73
N PRO A 33 -17.90 8.80 4.69
CA PRO A 33 -16.69 9.22 5.38
C PRO A 33 -16.03 8.07 6.14
N HIS A 34 -14.70 8.08 6.11
CA HIS A 34 -13.80 7.17 6.78
C HIS A 34 -12.68 7.99 7.42
N LEU A 35 -12.86 8.35 8.69
CA LEU A 35 -12.07 9.37 9.39
C LEU A 35 -11.23 8.76 10.54
N PRO A 36 -10.26 9.52 11.12
CA PRO A 36 -9.42 9.02 12.22
C PRO A 36 -10.18 8.40 13.41
N ASP A 37 -11.32 8.98 13.80
CA ASP A 37 -12.15 8.43 14.88
C ASP A 37 -12.83 7.11 14.51
N ASP A 38 -13.13 6.90 13.23
CA ASP A 38 -13.61 5.62 12.74
C ASP A 38 -12.51 4.57 12.77
N PHE A 39 -11.31 4.96 12.35
CA PHE A 39 -10.13 4.10 12.40
C PHE A 39 -9.86 3.64 13.84
N ARG A 40 -9.74 4.55 14.81
CA ARG A 40 -9.52 4.21 16.24
C ARG A 40 -10.58 3.27 16.80
N ARG A 41 -11.84 3.50 16.45
CA ARG A 41 -12.95 2.66 16.93
C ARG A 41 -12.86 1.25 16.33
N LEU A 42 -12.48 1.13 15.07
CA LEU A 42 -12.38 -0.15 14.37
C LEU A 42 -11.11 -0.93 14.73
N THR A 43 -10.02 -0.23 15.03
CA THR A 43 -8.77 -0.83 15.51
C THR A 43 -8.75 -1.07 17.02
N ALA A 44 -9.82 -0.73 17.76
CA ALA A 44 -9.90 -0.91 19.19
C ALA A 44 -9.52 -2.34 19.62
N GLY A 45 -8.56 -2.46 20.54
CA GLY A 45 -7.98 -3.73 20.97
C GLY A 45 -6.72 -4.14 20.20
N VAL A 46 -6.31 -3.36 19.20
CA VAL A 46 -4.98 -3.38 18.58
C VAL A 46 -4.31 -2.05 18.90
N ASP A 47 -3.10 -2.09 19.44
CA ASP A 47 -2.33 -0.87 19.73
C ASP A 47 -1.66 -0.36 18.44
N VAL A 48 -2.33 0.53 17.72
CA VAL A 48 -1.80 1.16 16.50
C VAL A 48 -1.23 2.52 16.89
N GLU A 49 0.10 2.64 16.94
CA GLU A 49 0.77 3.90 17.32
C GLU A 49 0.79 4.91 16.18
N ALA A 50 0.81 4.44 14.93
CA ALA A 50 0.85 5.31 13.76
C ALA A 50 0.34 4.60 12.51
N LEU A 51 0.00 5.39 11.50
CA LEU A 51 -0.36 4.94 10.17
C LEU A 51 0.35 5.75 9.07
N VAL A 52 0.45 5.11 7.91
CA VAL A 52 0.77 5.74 6.63
C VAL A 52 -0.52 5.85 5.83
N PHE A 53 -0.94 7.07 5.54
CA PHE A 53 -2.02 7.31 4.61
C PHE A 53 -1.58 6.92 3.20
N VAL A 54 -2.47 6.29 2.44
CA VAL A 54 -2.28 6.02 1.02
C VAL A 54 -3.48 6.58 0.24
N GLU A 55 -3.19 7.28 -0.86
CA GLU A 55 -4.17 7.92 -1.76
C GLU A 55 -5.38 7.04 -2.09
N VAL A 56 -6.52 7.66 -2.35
CA VAL A 56 -7.81 6.99 -2.44
C VAL A 56 -8.44 7.17 -3.83
N ASP A 57 -7.62 7.42 -4.85
CA ASP A 57 -8.04 7.69 -6.22
C ASP A 57 -9.12 8.77 -6.27
N ALA A 58 -8.83 9.90 -5.63
CA ALA A 58 -9.58 11.13 -5.84
C ALA A 58 -9.61 11.48 -7.35
N ALA A 59 -10.60 12.26 -7.77
CA ALA A 59 -10.71 12.71 -9.15
C ALA A 59 -9.36 13.27 -9.67
N PRO A 60 -8.98 13.02 -10.94
CA PRO A 60 -7.62 13.31 -11.42
C PRO A 60 -7.14 14.75 -11.22
N ASP A 61 -8.05 15.73 -11.21
CA ASP A 61 -7.80 17.15 -10.97
C ASP A 61 -7.72 17.53 -9.48
N GLN A 62 -7.93 16.58 -8.57
CA GLN A 62 -7.98 16.78 -7.11
C GLN A 62 -6.84 16.09 -6.36
N HIS A 63 -5.89 15.45 -7.04
CA HIS A 63 -4.83 14.68 -6.38
C HIS A 63 -3.97 15.49 -5.37
N LEU A 64 -3.59 16.74 -5.69
CA LEU A 64 -2.94 17.62 -4.71
C LEU A 64 -3.88 18.08 -3.60
N ARG A 65 -5.18 18.26 -3.90
CA ARG A 65 -6.19 18.60 -2.88
C ARG A 65 -6.40 17.46 -1.89
N GLU A 66 -6.27 16.21 -2.33
CA GLU A 66 -6.27 15.04 -1.43
C GLU A 66 -5.07 15.09 -0.48
N ALA A 67 -3.86 15.31 -1.00
CA ALA A 67 -2.67 15.44 -0.18
C ALA A 67 -2.78 16.57 0.85
N GLU A 68 -3.30 17.74 0.44
CA GLU A 68 -3.57 18.87 1.34
C GLU A 68 -4.63 18.54 2.40
N TRP A 69 -5.72 17.89 2.00
CA TRP A 69 -6.77 17.48 2.93
C TRP A 69 -6.22 16.53 4.00
N VAL A 70 -5.47 15.50 3.61
CA VAL A 70 -4.84 14.57 4.56
C VAL A 70 -3.83 15.29 5.44
N ALA A 71 -3.03 16.21 4.90
CA ALA A 71 -2.12 17.01 5.70
C ALA A 71 -2.85 17.86 6.75
N ASN A 72 -4.05 18.34 6.44
CA ASN A 72 -4.90 19.06 7.41
C ASN A 72 -5.42 18.13 8.50
N VAL A 73 -5.83 16.91 8.16
CA VAL A 73 -6.24 15.88 9.12
C VAL A 73 -5.06 15.51 10.03
N ALA A 74 -3.88 15.28 9.45
CA ALA A 74 -2.66 14.94 10.18
C ALA A 74 -2.21 16.04 11.15
N ARG A 75 -2.45 17.33 10.86
CA ARG A 75 -2.18 18.39 11.85
C ARG A 75 -3.07 18.32 13.09
N SER A 76 -4.28 17.79 12.95
CA SER A 76 -5.16 17.51 14.08
C SER A 76 -4.82 16.18 14.77
N GLU A 77 -4.08 15.30 14.07
CA GLU A 77 -3.76 13.94 14.49
C GLU A 77 -2.27 13.58 14.29
N PRO A 78 -1.32 14.38 14.83
CA PRO A 78 0.09 14.33 14.43
C PRO A 78 0.81 13.05 14.87
N ASP A 79 0.36 12.42 15.95
CA ASP A 79 0.93 11.17 16.43
C ASP A 79 0.45 9.97 15.60
N LEU A 80 -0.79 10.03 15.11
CA LEU A 80 -1.41 8.94 14.38
C LEU A 80 -0.98 8.94 12.91
N ILE A 81 -1.09 10.07 12.19
CA ILE A 81 -0.82 10.12 10.74
C ILE A 81 0.61 10.63 10.51
N ARG A 82 1.57 9.71 10.43
CA ARG A 82 3.01 10.04 10.36
C ARG A 82 3.62 10.03 8.97
N GLY A 83 2.93 9.42 8.01
CA GLY A 83 3.39 9.35 6.63
C GLY A 83 2.22 9.39 5.66
N MET A 84 2.53 9.80 4.44
CA MET A 84 1.58 9.91 3.35
C MET A 84 2.21 9.41 2.05
N VAL A 85 1.41 8.68 1.28
CA VAL A 85 1.66 8.29 -0.10
C VAL A 85 0.55 8.92 -0.95
N ALA A 86 0.92 9.82 -1.86
CA ALA A 86 -0.06 10.56 -2.68
C ALA A 86 -0.13 10.05 -4.13
N ALA A 87 -1.26 10.32 -4.78
CA ALA A 87 -1.38 10.17 -6.22
C ALA A 87 -0.70 11.35 -6.90
N ILE A 88 0.38 11.10 -7.65
CA ILE A 88 1.01 12.12 -8.52
C ILE A 88 1.03 11.56 -9.93
N PRO A 89 0.51 12.26 -10.96
CA PRO A 89 0.34 11.71 -12.31
C PRO A 89 1.69 11.54 -13.05
N LEU A 90 2.46 10.52 -12.66
CA LEU A 90 3.79 10.24 -13.17
C LEU A 90 3.81 9.91 -14.66
N GLU A 91 2.67 9.50 -15.23
CA GLU A 91 2.50 9.34 -16.68
C GLU A 91 2.74 10.62 -17.49
N LYS A 92 2.82 11.79 -16.84
CA LYS A 92 3.21 13.06 -17.47
C LYS A 92 4.74 13.23 -17.62
N GLY A 93 5.55 12.28 -17.15
CA GLY A 93 7.01 12.40 -17.15
C GLY A 93 7.48 13.67 -16.46
N GLU A 94 8.37 14.42 -17.09
CA GLU A 94 8.88 15.71 -16.59
C GLU A 94 7.76 16.71 -16.25
N GLY A 95 6.58 16.59 -16.89
CA GLY A 95 5.40 17.39 -16.57
C GLY A 95 4.87 17.20 -15.14
N ALA A 96 5.22 16.10 -14.46
CA ALA A 96 4.88 15.85 -13.06
C ALA A 96 5.79 16.57 -12.06
N ARG A 97 6.90 17.19 -12.50
CA ARG A 97 7.90 17.81 -11.61
C ARG A 97 7.30 18.89 -10.70
N ALA A 98 6.38 19.70 -11.22
CA ALA A 98 5.72 20.74 -10.44
C ALA A 98 4.83 20.14 -9.33
N ASP A 99 4.08 19.07 -9.65
CA ASP A 99 3.23 18.36 -8.69
C ASP A 99 4.09 17.68 -7.61
N LEU A 100 5.23 17.07 -8.00
CA LEU A 100 6.21 16.49 -7.06
C LEU A 100 6.83 17.55 -6.12
N ALA A 101 7.19 18.72 -6.65
CA ALA A 101 7.73 19.82 -5.85
C ALA A 101 6.69 20.36 -4.86
N ALA A 102 5.43 20.55 -5.30
CA ALA A 102 4.35 20.97 -4.42
C ALA A 102 4.08 19.91 -3.33
N TYR A 103 4.11 18.63 -3.68
CA TYR A 103 3.94 17.55 -2.73
C TYR A 103 5.07 17.46 -1.70
N ALA A 104 6.31 17.78 -2.09
CA ALA A 104 7.47 17.78 -1.18
C ALA A 104 7.38 18.83 -0.07
N GLU A 105 6.62 19.91 -0.27
CA GLU A 105 6.33 20.90 0.77
C GLU A 105 5.34 20.40 1.83
N VAL A 106 4.66 19.26 1.58
CA VAL A 106 3.78 18.63 2.55
C VAL A 106 4.62 17.81 3.54
N GLY A 107 4.72 18.27 4.79
CA GLY A 107 5.69 17.73 5.77
C GLY A 107 5.65 16.21 6.06
N ILE A 108 4.51 15.55 5.81
CA ILE A 108 4.34 14.10 5.97
C ILE A 108 4.44 13.31 4.65
N ALA A 109 4.78 13.96 3.53
CA ALA A 109 4.93 13.31 2.22
C ALA A 109 6.13 12.34 2.21
N ARG A 110 5.91 11.09 1.80
CA ARG A 110 6.94 10.03 1.84
C ARG A 110 6.97 9.14 0.61
N GLY A 111 5.86 9.00 -0.10
CA GLY A 111 5.81 8.19 -1.31
C GLY A 111 4.81 8.68 -2.32
N VAL A 112 4.88 8.10 -3.51
CA VAL A 112 3.91 8.31 -4.58
C VAL A 112 3.34 6.96 -4.97
N ARG A 113 2.04 6.93 -5.24
CA ARG A 113 1.36 5.77 -5.81
C ARG A 113 0.68 6.15 -7.11
N ARG A 114 0.65 5.20 -8.04
CA ARG A 114 -0.28 5.19 -9.17
C ARG A 114 -0.92 3.81 -9.28
N LEU A 115 -2.25 3.79 -9.46
CA LEU A 115 -3.03 2.56 -9.57
C LEU A 115 -2.84 1.92 -10.95
N ILE A 116 -1.69 1.27 -11.16
CA ILE A 116 -1.38 0.53 -12.40
C ILE A 116 -2.42 -0.56 -12.64
N GLU A 117 -3.03 -1.11 -11.59
CA GLU A 117 -4.15 -2.06 -11.68
C GLU A 117 -5.33 -1.63 -12.55
N ARG A 118 -5.52 -0.32 -12.75
CA ARG A 118 -6.59 0.21 -13.62
C ARG A 118 -6.30 0.07 -15.11
N HIS A 119 -5.06 -0.29 -15.44
CA HIS A 119 -4.56 -0.43 -16.80
C HIS A 119 -4.31 -1.90 -17.14
N LEU A 120 -5.11 -2.83 -16.59
CA LEU A 120 -4.99 -4.26 -16.87
C LEU A 120 -5.08 -4.58 -18.37
N ASP A 121 -5.96 -3.86 -19.08
CA ASP A 121 -6.18 -4.03 -20.51
C ASP A 121 -5.17 -3.26 -21.39
N GLU A 122 -4.16 -2.62 -20.78
CA GLU A 122 -3.12 -1.82 -21.46
C GLU A 122 -1.71 -2.35 -21.11
N PRO A 123 -1.28 -3.50 -21.66
CA PRO A 123 0.06 -4.05 -21.41
C PRO A 123 1.17 -3.05 -21.72
N GLY A 124 2.14 -2.92 -20.82
CA GLY A 124 3.24 -1.97 -20.94
C GLY A 124 2.88 -0.53 -20.59
N TRP A 125 1.70 -0.24 -20.05
CA TRP A 125 1.31 1.11 -19.61
C TRP A 125 2.33 1.70 -18.63
N ALA A 126 2.73 0.93 -17.62
CA ALA A 126 3.74 1.33 -16.65
C ALA A 126 5.19 1.35 -17.21
N LEU A 127 5.37 0.97 -18.47
CA LEU A 127 6.67 0.93 -19.16
C LEU A 127 6.81 2.02 -20.22
N GLN A 128 5.78 2.86 -20.40
CA GLN A 128 5.85 4.03 -21.27
C GLN A 128 6.96 4.98 -20.80
N ASP A 129 7.68 5.57 -21.76
CA ASP A 129 8.88 6.37 -21.48
C ASP A 129 8.61 7.51 -20.48
N ASP A 130 7.47 8.21 -20.62
CA ASP A 130 7.09 9.29 -19.70
C ASP A 130 6.79 8.77 -18.30
N PHE A 131 6.09 7.64 -18.15
CA PHE A 131 5.83 7.07 -16.83
C PHE A 131 7.13 6.64 -16.14
N VAL A 132 8.02 5.95 -16.87
CA VAL A 132 9.33 5.54 -16.35
C VAL A 132 10.16 6.78 -15.95
N ALA A 133 10.19 7.82 -16.77
CA ALA A 133 10.85 9.08 -16.44
C ALA A 133 10.26 9.73 -15.18
N GLY A 134 8.92 9.72 -15.04
CA GLY A 134 8.22 10.19 -13.85
C GLY A 134 8.66 9.46 -12.58
N VAL A 135 8.69 8.12 -12.62
CA VAL A 135 9.15 7.28 -11.51
C VAL A 135 10.63 7.52 -11.17
N GLN A 136 11.48 7.71 -12.18
CA GLN A 136 12.92 7.97 -12.00
C GLN A 136 13.22 9.30 -11.28
N MET A 137 12.29 10.28 -11.31
CA MET A 137 12.47 11.55 -10.61
C MET A 137 12.23 11.47 -9.10
N LEU A 138 11.50 10.46 -8.61
CA LEU A 138 11.08 10.37 -7.20
C LEU A 138 12.23 10.51 -6.17
N PRO A 139 13.44 9.95 -6.39
CA PRO A 139 14.55 10.11 -5.46
C PRO A 139 15.06 11.55 -5.33
N GLU A 140 14.86 12.41 -6.35
CA GLU A 140 15.22 13.84 -6.29
C GLU A 140 14.41 14.58 -5.23
N PHE A 141 13.21 14.07 -4.91
CA PHE A 141 12.29 14.61 -3.92
C PHE A 141 12.27 13.77 -2.64
N GLY A 142 13.09 12.72 -2.54
CA GLY A 142 13.11 11.82 -1.39
C GLY A 142 11.86 10.94 -1.25
N PHE A 143 11.19 10.62 -2.35
CA PHE A 143 9.99 9.77 -2.37
C PHE A 143 10.26 8.32 -2.79
N SER A 144 9.50 7.40 -2.20
CA SER A 144 9.34 6.02 -2.67
C SER A 144 8.24 5.90 -3.72
N PHE A 145 8.16 4.75 -4.38
CA PHE A 145 7.02 4.39 -5.22
C PHE A 145 6.30 3.15 -4.68
N ASP A 146 5.00 3.29 -4.44
CA ASP A 146 4.12 2.20 -4.04
C ASP A 146 3.52 1.56 -5.31
N ILE A 147 3.84 0.29 -5.56
CA ILE A 147 3.40 -0.48 -6.72
C ILE A 147 2.06 -1.14 -6.40
N CYS A 148 0.97 -0.58 -6.93
CA CYS A 148 -0.35 -1.20 -6.87
C CYS A 148 -0.73 -1.79 -8.24
N VAL A 149 -0.63 -3.12 -8.33
CA VAL A 149 -0.85 -3.92 -9.54
C VAL A 149 -1.73 -5.12 -9.22
N LEU A 150 -2.39 -5.65 -10.26
CA LEU A 150 -2.93 -7.01 -10.23
C LEU A 150 -1.83 -8.01 -10.59
N HIS A 151 -1.93 -9.25 -10.11
CA HIS A 151 -0.91 -10.26 -10.38
C HIS A 151 -0.54 -10.45 -11.87
N PRO A 152 -1.43 -10.30 -12.89
CA PRO A 152 -1.03 -10.42 -14.29
C PRO A 152 -0.09 -9.31 -14.78
N GLN A 153 0.04 -8.21 -14.03
CA GLN A 153 0.87 -7.05 -14.37
C GLN A 153 2.23 -7.08 -13.66
N LEU A 154 2.54 -8.13 -12.89
CA LEU A 154 3.81 -8.26 -12.17
C LEU A 154 5.02 -8.23 -13.12
N ALA A 155 4.92 -8.81 -14.31
CA ALA A 155 5.97 -8.75 -15.32
C ALA A 155 6.35 -7.30 -15.70
N ASP A 156 5.35 -6.42 -15.87
CA ASP A 156 5.59 -4.99 -16.14
C ASP A 156 6.17 -4.28 -14.90
N ALA A 157 5.70 -4.62 -13.70
CA ALA A 157 6.25 -4.07 -12.46
C ALA A 157 7.74 -4.43 -12.27
N ILE A 158 8.11 -5.67 -12.57
CA ILE A 158 9.51 -6.14 -12.54
C ILE A 158 10.38 -5.32 -13.49
N GLU A 159 9.91 -5.12 -14.72
CA GLU A 159 10.65 -4.34 -15.71
C GLU A 159 10.75 -2.85 -15.33
N LEU A 160 9.70 -2.27 -14.74
CA LEU A 160 9.75 -0.92 -14.17
C LEU A 160 10.82 -0.82 -13.08
N VAL A 161 10.84 -1.74 -12.11
CA VAL A 161 11.86 -1.79 -11.06
C VAL A 161 13.26 -1.88 -11.65
N ARG A 162 13.44 -2.72 -12.67
CA ARG A 162 14.72 -2.91 -13.39
C ARG A 162 15.20 -1.60 -14.04
N ARG A 163 14.29 -0.79 -14.58
CA ARG A 163 14.60 0.51 -15.20
C ARG A 163 14.82 1.64 -14.20
N CYS A 164 14.46 1.43 -12.93
CA CYS A 164 14.45 2.46 -11.90
C CYS A 164 15.28 2.06 -10.66
N PRO A 165 16.56 1.65 -10.80
CA PRO A 165 17.33 1.02 -9.71
C PRO A 165 17.64 1.96 -8.53
N LYS A 166 17.43 3.27 -8.68
CA LYS A 166 17.63 4.27 -7.61
C LYS A 166 16.35 4.56 -6.81
N VAL A 167 15.20 4.05 -7.25
CA VAL A 167 13.91 4.27 -6.61
C VAL A 167 13.70 3.19 -5.56
N SER A 168 13.24 3.58 -4.37
CA SER A 168 12.78 2.62 -3.37
C SER A 168 11.33 2.26 -3.69
N PHE A 169 11.06 0.97 -3.86
CA PHE A 169 9.75 0.44 -4.21
C PHE A 169 9.14 -0.33 -3.05
N VAL A 170 7.82 -0.31 -2.95
CA VAL A 170 7.07 -1.22 -2.09
C VAL A 170 5.88 -1.78 -2.86
N ILE A 171 5.72 -3.10 -2.84
CA ILE A 171 4.58 -3.77 -3.45
C ILE A 171 3.39 -3.65 -2.51
N ASP A 172 2.29 -3.09 -2.99
CA ASP A 172 1.01 -3.09 -2.28
C ASP A 172 0.35 -4.48 -2.36
N HIS A 173 -0.33 -4.85 -1.28
CA HIS A 173 -1.24 -6.00 -1.20
C HIS A 173 -0.70 -7.32 -1.74
N VAL A 174 0.60 -7.56 -1.57
CA VAL A 174 1.22 -8.79 -2.06
C VAL A 174 1.04 -8.96 -3.59
N ALA A 175 0.94 -7.85 -4.32
CA ALA A 175 0.63 -7.80 -5.75
C ALA A 175 -0.67 -8.52 -6.15
N LYS A 176 -1.67 -8.49 -5.25
CA LYS A 176 -3.04 -8.96 -5.47
C LYS A 176 -3.11 -10.33 -6.17
N PRO A 177 -2.66 -11.41 -5.49
CA PRO A 177 -2.69 -12.75 -6.07
C PRO A 177 -4.12 -13.18 -6.40
N GLY A 178 -4.30 -14.04 -7.39
CA GLY A 178 -5.62 -14.56 -7.80
C GLY A 178 -6.19 -15.61 -6.84
N ILE A 179 -6.28 -15.29 -5.53
CA ILE A 179 -6.63 -16.22 -4.44
C ILE A 179 -8.03 -16.80 -4.66
N ARG A 180 -9.00 -15.96 -5.04
CA ARG A 180 -10.38 -16.37 -5.35
C ARG A 180 -10.46 -17.55 -6.31
N ASP A 181 -9.56 -17.59 -7.30
CA ASP A 181 -9.52 -18.62 -8.34
C ASP A 181 -8.44 -19.69 -8.05
N GLY A 182 -7.77 -19.62 -6.89
CA GLY A 182 -6.71 -20.55 -6.49
C GLY A 182 -5.44 -20.42 -7.33
N LEU A 183 -5.19 -19.27 -7.95
CA LEU A 183 -4.06 -19.05 -8.85
C LEU A 183 -2.76 -18.79 -8.07
N VAL A 184 -1.78 -19.67 -8.26
CA VAL A 184 -0.46 -19.57 -7.62
C VAL A 184 0.61 -19.07 -8.60
N GLU A 185 0.62 -19.55 -9.84
CA GLU A 185 1.55 -19.09 -10.87
C GLU A 185 0.81 -18.23 -11.91
N PRO A 186 1.47 -17.24 -12.54
CA PRO A 186 2.89 -16.88 -12.42
C PRO A 186 3.24 -16.03 -11.18
N TRP A 187 2.24 -15.61 -10.39
CA TRP A 187 2.43 -14.74 -9.21
C TRP A 187 3.58 -15.21 -8.30
N LYS A 188 3.65 -16.51 -7.99
CA LYS A 188 4.65 -17.06 -7.09
C LYS A 188 6.08 -16.88 -7.62
N SER A 189 6.31 -17.22 -8.89
CA SER A 189 7.63 -17.06 -9.52
C SER A 189 8.00 -15.59 -9.72
N GLU A 190 7.06 -14.75 -10.12
CA GLU A 190 7.27 -13.32 -10.32
C GLU A 190 7.50 -12.56 -9.00
N MET A 191 6.80 -12.92 -7.92
CA MET A 191 7.06 -12.40 -6.58
C MET A 191 8.48 -12.71 -6.10
N ARG A 192 9.02 -13.89 -6.46
CA ARG A 192 10.41 -14.24 -6.16
C ARG A 192 11.39 -13.43 -7.00
N GLU A 193 11.09 -13.19 -8.28
CA GLU A 193 11.91 -12.36 -9.14
C GLU A 193 11.95 -10.91 -8.65
N ILE A 194 10.79 -10.29 -8.41
CA ILE A 194 10.75 -8.89 -7.94
C ILE A 194 11.38 -8.72 -6.55
N ALA A 195 11.29 -9.75 -5.68
CA ALA A 195 11.97 -9.74 -4.40
C ALA A 195 13.51 -9.81 -4.51
N SER A 196 14.06 -10.25 -5.66
CA SER A 196 15.51 -10.30 -5.87
C SER A 196 16.15 -8.91 -5.99
N PHE A 197 15.34 -7.87 -6.24
CA PHE A 197 15.78 -6.48 -6.26
C PHE A 197 15.86 -5.94 -4.82
N PRO A 198 17.04 -5.47 -4.36
CA PRO A 198 17.23 -5.07 -2.96
C PRO A 198 16.50 -3.77 -2.59
N ASN A 199 16.10 -2.98 -3.59
CA ASN A 199 15.34 -1.74 -3.44
C ASN A 199 13.82 -1.96 -3.42
N VAL A 200 13.33 -3.21 -3.33
CA VAL A 200 11.90 -3.53 -3.26
C VAL A 200 11.55 -4.12 -1.90
N ALA A 201 10.54 -3.56 -1.25
CA ALA A 201 9.85 -4.09 -0.09
C ALA A 201 8.42 -4.57 -0.46
N CYS A 202 7.71 -5.21 0.46
CA CYS A 202 6.34 -5.66 0.24
C CYS A 202 5.46 -5.41 1.47
N LYS A 203 4.23 -4.96 1.24
CA LYS A 203 3.21 -4.86 2.29
C LYS A 203 2.41 -6.14 2.38
N ILE A 204 2.38 -6.72 3.58
CA ILE A 204 1.42 -7.75 3.96
C ILE A 204 0.11 -7.03 4.30
N SER A 205 -0.74 -6.85 3.29
CA SER A 205 -2.02 -6.12 3.33
C SER A 205 -2.97 -6.64 2.25
N GLY A 206 -4.26 -6.30 2.28
CA GLY A 206 -5.22 -6.54 1.18
C GLY A 206 -5.45 -7.99 0.72
N VAL A 207 -4.79 -8.98 1.32
CA VAL A 207 -4.83 -10.39 0.86
C VAL A 207 -6.24 -10.97 0.94
N VAL A 208 -6.98 -10.67 2.02
CA VAL A 208 -8.31 -11.22 2.26
C VAL A 208 -9.37 -10.74 1.27
N THR A 209 -9.17 -9.56 0.66
CA THR A 209 -10.08 -9.00 -0.35
C THR A 209 -9.84 -9.56 -1.76
N GLU A 210 -8.72 -10.25 -1.97
CA GLU A 210 -8.45 -11.01 -3.20
C GLU A 210 -9.02 -12.43 -3.17
N ALA A 211 -9.47 -12.88 -1.98
CA ALA A 211 -10.21 -14.12 -1.79
C ALA A 211 -11.73 -13.89 -1.91
N HIS A 212 -12.52 -14.93 -1.68
CA HIS A 212 -13.97 -14.77 -1.54
C HIS A 212 -14.33 -14.03 -0.25
N HIS A 213 -14.81 -12.78 -0.38
CA HIS A 213 -15.05 -11.86 0.74
C HIS A 213 -15.89 -12.47 1.89
N ASP A 214 -16.88 -13.30 1.56
CA ASP A 214 -17.86 -13.84 2.51
C ASP A 214 -17.47 -15.18 3.14
N ARG A 215 -16.48 -15.89 2.59
CA ARG A 215 -16.21 -17.29 2.97
C ARG A 215 -14.74 -17.73 2.91
N TRP A 216 -13.82 -16.79 2.72
CA TRP A 216 -12.39 -17.11 2.76
C TRP A 216 -11.99 -17.74 4.10
N THR A 217 -10.99 -18.61 4.02
CA THR A 217 -10.39 -19.31 5.16
C THR A 217 -8.91 -18.96 5.29
N GLU A 218 -8.36 -19.07 6.49
CA GLU A 218 -6.93 -18.82 6.73
C GLU A 218 -6.04 -19.70 5.84
N ALA A 219 -6.44 -20.96 5.63
CA ALA A 219 -5.72 -21.90 4.78
C ALA A 219 -5.61 -21.45 3.30
N GLU A 220 -6.54 -20.62 2.81
CA GLU A 220 -6.49 -20.08 1.45
C GLU A 220 -5.52 -18.90 1.33
N VAL A 221 -5.39 -18.06 2.37
CA VAL A 221 -4.60 -16.82 2.29
C VAL A 221 -3.19 -16.96 2.85
N ILE A 222 -2.99 -17.81 3.87
CA ILE A 222 -1.69 -18.02 4.54
C ILE A 222 -0.56 -18.37 3.55
N PRO A 223 -0.74 -19.28 2.56
CA PRO A 223 0.34 -19.64 1.64
C PRO A 223 0.91 -18.46 0.84
N TYR A 224 0.09 -17.45 0.55
CA TYR A 224 0.52 -16.24 -0.18
C TYR A 224 1.35 -15.31 0.73
N ILE A 225 0.98 -15.20 2.00
CA ILE A 225 1.70 -14.43 3.01
C ILE A 225 3.05 -15.09 3.30
N GLU A 226 3.05 -16.40 3.55
CA GLU A 226 4.27 -17.18 3.82
C GLU A 226 5.27 -17.08 2.67
N HIS A 227 4.83 -17.33 1.42
CA HIS A 227 5.72 -17.22 0.27
C HIS A 227 6.30 -15.82 0.10
N THR A 228 5.54 -14.78 0.47
CA THR A 228 6.03 -13.39 0.42
C THR A 228 7.09 -13.13 1.47
N ILE A 229 6.87 -13.56 2.71
CA ILE A 229 7.87 -13.45 3.78
C ILE A 229 9.14 -14.24 3.38
N ASP A 230 8.99 -15.43 2.82
CA ASP A 230 10.11 -16.25 2.34
C ASP A 230 10.91 -15.58 1.21
N CYS A 231 10.26 -14.84 0.32
CA CYS A 231 10.93 -14.17 -0.79
C CYS A 231 11.66 -12.89 -0.36
N PHE A 232 11.01 -12.07 0.48
CA PHE A 232 11.54 -10.75 0.86
C PHE A 232 12.43 -10.79 2.09
N GLY A 233 12.17 -11.75 3.00
CA GLY A 233 12.70 -11.78 4.35
C GLY A 233 12.06 -10.74 5.27
N PHE A 234 12.21 -10.93 6.58
CA PHE A 234 11.66 -10.01 7.59
C PHE A 234 12.20 -8.59 7.52
N ASP A 235 13.31 -8.33 6.82
CA ASP A 235 13.87 -6.99 6.64
C ASP A 235 13.13 -6.14 5.60
N ARG A 236 12.27 -6.73 4.77
CA ARG A 236 11.62 -6.05 3.64
C ARG A 236 10.12 -6.32 3.53
N VAL A 237 9.50 -6.81 4.59
CA VAL A 237 8.04 -6.94 4.69
C VAL A 237 7.50 -6.00 5.76
N MET A 238 6.34 -5.38 5.52
CA MET A 238 5.68 -4.52 6.51
C MET A 238 4.18 -4.80 6.56
N PHE A 239 3.58 -4.69 7.73
CA PHE A 239 2.15 -4.85 7.93
C PHE A 239 1.37 -3.66 7.35
N GLY A 240 0.24 -3.92 6.68
CA GLY A 240 -0.75 -2.92 6.34
C GLY A 240 -2.16 -3.45 6.56
N GLY A 241 -3.03 -2.63 7.13
CA GLY A 241 -4.40 -2.97 7.46
C GLY A 241 -5.36 -2.88 6.28
N ASP A 242 -5.01 -2.10 5.26
CA ASP A 242 -5.84 -1.84 4.06
C ASP A 242 -7.25 -1.32 4.43
N TRP A 243 -7.35 -0.65 5.57
CA TRP A 243 -8.63 -0.10 6.03
C TRP A 243 -9.00 1.12 5.19
N PRO A 244 -10.27 1.29 4.78
CA PRO A 244 -11.45 0.49 5.11
C PRO A 244 -11.77 -0.61 4.10
N VAL A 245 -10.95 -0.81 3.06
CA VAL A 245 -11.20 -1.78 2.00
C VAL A 245 -11.25 -3.20 2.56
N SER A 246 -10.37 -3.53 3.49
CA SER A 246 -10.32 -4.83 4.16
C SER A 246 -11.63 -5.21 4.85
N GLU A 247 -12.45 -4.24 5.31
CA GLU A 247 -13.77 -4.47 5.92
C GLU A 247 -14.82 -5.04 4.95
N LEU A 248 -14.51 -5.10 3.65
CA LEU A 248 -15.32 -5.86 2.70
C LEU A 248 -15.27 -7.37 2.96
N ALA A 249 -14.15 -7.87 3.53
CA ALA A 249 -13.88 -9.30 3.71
C ALA A 249 -13.54 -9.70 5.16
N SER A 250 -12.99 -8.80 5.98
CA SER A 250 -12.51 -9.10 7.33
C SER A 250 -12.60 -7.90 8.24
N THR A 251 -12.76 -8.13 9.54
CA THR A 251 -12.50 -7.08 10.53
C THR A 251 -11.00 -6.83 10.63
N TYR A 252 -10.61 -5.61 11.00
CA TYR A 252 -9.22 -5.25 11.28
C TYR A 252 -8.55 -6.22 12.26
N LYS A 253 -9.20 -6.53 13.39
CA LYS A 253 -8.65 -7.46 14.39
C LYS A 253 -8.42 -8.86 13.80
N ARG A 254 -9.39 -9.38 13.03
CA ARG A 254 -9.26 -10.71 12.39
C ARG A 254 -8.09 -10.70 11.41
N TRP A 255 -7.87 -9.61 10.68
CA TRP A 255 -6.70 -9.49 9.80
C TRP A 255 -5.38 -9.55 10.59
N VAL A 256 -5.28 -8.81 11.70
CA VAL A 256 -4.09 -8.89 12.57
C VAL A 256 -3.90 -10.31 13.13
N ASP A 257 -4.97 -10.99 13.54
CA ASP A 257 -4.91 -12.38 14.03
C ASP A 257 -4.37 -13.33 12.93
N VAL A 258 -4.78 -13.18 11.66
CA VAL A 258 -4.24 -13.97 10.55
C VAL A 258 -2.74 -13.77 10.38
N VAL A 259 -2.28 -12.51 10.33
CA VAL A 259 -0.86 -12.22 10.18
C VAL A 259 -0.07 -12.77 11.38
N ASP A 260 -0.61 -12.67 12.59
CA ASP A 260 0.04 -13.18 13.80
C ASP A 260 0.14 -14.71 13.82
N THR A 261 -0.87 -15.42 13.28
CA THR A 261 -0.81 -16.87 13.04
C THR A 261 0.35 -17.23 12.12
N VAL A 262 0.54 -16.49 11.01
CA VAL A 262 1.64 -16.74 10.06
C VAL A 262 3.01 -16.57 10.72
N VAL A 263 3.16 -15.55 11.58
CA VAL A 263 4.45 -15.22 12.20
C VAL A 263 4.61 -15.77 13.62
N ALA A 264 3.78 -16.73 14.03
CA ALA A 264 3.81 -17.28 15.39
C ALA A 264 5.16 -17.93 15.76
N GLY A 265 5.91 -18.42 14.77
CA GLY A 265 7.26 -18.98 14.95
C GLY A 265 8.40 -17.97 14.84
N ALA A 266 8.12 -16.71 14.48
CA ALA A 266 9.13 -15.68 14.31
C ALA A 266 9.62 -15.12 15.65
N SER A 267 10.88 -14.68 15.70
CA SER A 267 11.44 -13.99 16.86
C SER A 267 10.74 -12.65 17.10
N GLU A 268 10.84 -12.12 18.32
CA GLU A 268 10.33 -10.79 18.65
C GLU A 268 10.91 -9.72 17.71
N ALA A 269 12.20 -9.80 17.39
CA ALA A 269 12.87 -8.87 16.48
C ALA A 269 12.28 -8.92 15.06
N GLU A 270 11.98 -10.10 14.54
CA GLU A 270 11.34 -10.29 13.23
C GLU A 270 9.90 -9.76 13.22
N ARG A 271 9.12 -10.05 14.27
CA ARG A 271 7.76 -9.51 14.44
C ARG A 271 7.79 -7.99 14.49
N ARG A 272 8.73 -7.38 15.22
CA ARG A 272 8.89 -5.92 15.29
C ARG A 272 9.25 -5.31 13.94
N LYS A 273 10.11 -5.94 13.14
CA LYS A 273 10.40 -5.50 11.77
C LYS A 273 9.12 -5.47 10.91
N LEU A 274 8.36 -6.57 10.90
CA LEU A 274 7.13 -6.69 10.12
C LEU A 274 6.05 -5.70 10.58
N TYR A 275 5.78 -5.61 11.87
CA TYR A 275 4.66 -4.80 12.38
C TYR A 275 4.98 -3.33 12.56
N ARG A 276 6.25 -2.92 12.52
CA ARG A 276 6.65 -1.59 13.01
C ARG A 276 7.87 -1.02 12.32
N ASP A 277 9.03 -1.63 12.54
CA ASP A 277 10.31 -0.95 12.31
C ASP A 277 10.60 -0.77 10.81
N ASN A 278 10.17 -1.69 9.95
CA ASN A 278 10.35 -1.55 8.50
C ASN A 278 9.51 -0.42 7.91
N ALA A 279 8.28 -0.22 8.38
CA ALA A 279 7.44 0.90 7.92
C ALA A 279 8.05 2.24 8.34
N ILE A 280 8.54 2.34 9.59
CA ILE A 280 9.23 3.52 10.10
C ILE A 280 10.47 3.83 9.25
N ALA A 281 11.30 2.83 8.99
CA ALA A 281 12.53 3.00 8.22
C ALA A 281 12.24 3.35 6.75
N PHE A 282 11.36 2.59 6.09
CA PHE A 282 11.04 2.76 4.67
C PHE A 282 10.38 4.10 4.39
N TYR A 283 9.42 4.52 5.22
CA TYR A 283 8.71 5.78 5.05
C TYR A 283 9.27 6.94 5.88
N ARG A 284 10.42 6.81 6.56
CA ARG A 284 11.06 7.93 7.29
C ARG A 284 10.06 8.65 8.20
N LEU A 285 9.32 7.87 8.99
CA LEU A 285 8.22 8.34 9.84
C LEU A 285 8.72 9.08 11.07
#